data_AF-A0A1F8JWM2-F1
#
_entry.id   AF-A0A1F8JWM2-F1
#
_cell.length_a   1.000
_cell.length_b   1.000
_cell.length_c   1.000
_cell.angle_alpha   90.00
_cell.angle_beta   90.00
_cell.angle_gamma   90.00
#
_symmetry.space_group_name_H-M   'P 1'
#
loop_
_entity.id
_entity.type
_entity.pdbx_description
1 polymer ?
#
loop_
_entity_poly.entity_id
_entity_poly.type
_entity_poly.pdbx_seq_one_letter_code
_entity_poly.pdbx_strand_id
1 'polypeptide(L)'
;MQPLRIIGIFVFLKKRKTQILVGRLYKIDQKFIFTYEDYYLNAKHSIALGPEFPLTQKDFSSDKLFPSLEDRIPSVQNPAYPEYCLAMGIDPNEQDPFILLSTIGSKGPSSFIFYPIFKRYISPKEVVEFRNMLNLTTREFAAVFEFSQNSLNALETGRRKGLDILKRLEILLHFPNVALYFLMVNRGYLSYEKWLDASEKLKNLANK
;
A
#
# COMPACT_ATOMS: atom_id res chain seq x y z
N MET A 1 -3.04 0.38 -15.79
CA MET A 1 -2.62 0.68 -14.40
C MET A 1 -2.93 -0.50 -13.51
N GLN A 2 -1.99 -0.95 -12.67
CA GLN A 2 -2.28 -2.05 -11.76
C GLN A 2 -3.14 -1.59 -10.56
N PRO A 3 -4.11 -2.38 -10.11
CA PRO A 3 -4.90 -2.07 -8.92
C PRO A 3 -4.02 -2.09 -7.67
N LEU A 4 -4.46 -1.36 -6.63
CA LEU A 4 -3.88 -1.53 -5.28
C LEU A 4 -4.13 -2.98 -4.85
N ARG A 5 -3.09 -3.65 -4.34
CA ARG A 5 -3.20 -5.00 -3.82
C ARG A 5 -2.89 -5.00 -2.34
N ILE A 6 -3.65 -5.78 -1.58
CA ILE A 6 -3.33 -6.07 -0.19
C ILE A 6 -2.16 -7.06 -0.20
N ILE A 7 -1.03 -6.66 0.37
CA ILE A 7 0.18 -7.49 0.43
C ILE A 7 0.44 -8.01 1.85
N GLY A 8 -0.27 -7.49 2.84
CA GLY A 8 -0.10 -7.85 4.24
C GLY A 8 -1.15 -7.15 5.10
N ILE A 9 -1.05 -7.36 6.41
CA ILE A 9 -1.95 -6.77 7.41
C ILE A 9 -1.12 -6.22 8.55
N PHE A 10 -1.33 -4.96 8.89
CA PHE A 10 -0.88 -4.41 10.16
C PHE A 10 -1.80 -4.89 11.28
N VAL A 11 -1.20 -5.35 12.37
CA VAL A 11 -1.91 -5.71 13.59
C VAL A 11 -1.63 -4.65 14.63
N PHE A 12 -2.67 -4.03 15.17
CA PHE A 12 -2.56 -3.00 16.20
C PHE A 12 -3.26 -3.41 17.49
N LEU A 13 -2.72 -2.98 18.63
CA LEU A 13 -3.39 -3.02 19.91
C LEU A 13 -4.06 -1.67 20.17
N LYS A 14 -5.40 -1.66 20.20
CA LYS A 14 -6.19 -0.48 20.55
C LYS A 14 -6.06 -0.18 22.05
N LYS A 15 -5.59 1.02 22.36
CA LYS A 15 -5.67 1.64 23.69
C LYS A 15 -6.73 2.73 23.69
N ARG A 16 -7.05 3.27 24.86
CA ARG A 16 -8.09 4.31 25.02
C ARG A 16 -7.90 5.54 24.11
N LYS A 17 -6.65 5.98 23.87
CA LYS A 17 -6.33 7.21 23.11
C LYS A 17 -5.42 6.98 21.90
N THR A 18 -4.86 5.78 21.73
CA THR A 18 -3.85 5.50 20.71
C THR A 18 -3.91 4.05 20.28
N GLN A 19 -3.18 3.70 19.24
CA GLN A 19 -2.95 2.34 18.79
C GLN A 19 -1.44 2.07 18.81
N ILE A 20 -1.06 0.87 19.20
CA ILE A 20 0.33 0.43 19.17
C ILE A 20 0.45 -0.64 18.10
N LEU A 21 1.38 -0.47 17.15
CA LEU A 21 1.63 -1.51 16.16
C LEU A 21 2.23 -2.73 16.87
N VAL A 22 1.57 -3.87 16.76
CA VAL A 22 1.94 -5.12 17.41
C VAL A 22 2.88 -5.88 16.49
N GLY A 23 2.53 -5.96 15.21
CA GLY A 23 3.26 -6.73 14.23
C GLY A 23 2.61 -6.65 12.86
N ARG A 24 3.11 -7.48 11.95
CA ARG A 24 2.63 -7.56 10.57
C ARG A 24 2.41 -9.01 10.18
N LEU A 25 1.31 -9.28 9.50
CA LEU A 25 1.00 -10.56 8.86
C LEU A 25 1.19 -10.42 7.35
N TYR A 26 1.93 -11.34 6.73
CA TYR A 26 2.16 -11.41 5.28
C TYR A 26 1.80 -12.78 4.72
N LYS A 27 1.49 -12.85 3.43
CA LYS A 27 1.43 -14.11 2.66
C LYS A 27 2.65 -14.17 1.75
N ILE A 28 3.60 -15.05 2.05
CA ILE A 28 4.82 -15.24 1.24
C ILE A 28 4.91 -16.72 0.91
N ASP A 29 5.05 -17.05 -0.37
CA ASP A 29 5.15 -18.43 -0.87
C ASP A 29 4.02 -19.34 -0.35
N GLN A 30 2.79 -18.82 -0.38
CA GLN A 30 1.57 -19.44 0.15
C GLN A 30 1.51 -19.64 1.68
N LYS A 31 2.55 -19.24 2.42
CA LYS A 31 2.57 -19.28 3.89
C LYS A 31 2.15 -17.97 4.50
N PHE A 32 1.42 -18.04 5.60
CA PHE A 32 1.13 -16.93 6.48
C PHE A 32 2.32 -16.72 7.41
N ILE A 33 2.88 -15.52 7.43
CA ILE A 33 4.02 -15.15 8.26
C ILE A 33 3.63 -13.96 9.12
N PHE A 34 3.57 -14.15 10.43
CA PHE A 34 3.37 -13.08 11.39
C PHE A 34 4.70 -12.73 12.07
N THR A 35 5.03 -11.44 12.11
CA THR A 35 6.25 -10.92 12.75
C THR A 35 5.87 -9.83 13.74
N TYR A 36 6.25 -10.00 15.00
CA TYR A 36 6.15 -8.95 16.01
C TYR A 36 7.10 -7.78 15.73
N GLU A 37 6.67 -6.58 16.12
CA GLU A 37 7.57 -5.43 16.24
C GLU A 37 8.52 -5.60 17.41
N ASP A 38 9.81 -5.28 17.21
CA ASP A 38 10.84 -5.43 18.26
C ASP A 38 10.49 -4.63 19.52
N TYR A 39 9.99 -3.41 19.35
CA TYR A 39 9.62 -2.58 20.49
C TYR A 39 8.39 -3.12 21.24
N TYR A 40 7.48 -3.84 20.55
CA TYR A 40 6.30 -4.42 21.17
C TYR A 40 6.66 -5.70 21.93
N LEU A 41 7.47 -6.56 21.30
CA LEU A 41 7.94 -7.81 21.88
C LEU A 41 8.69 -7.57 23.20
N ASN A 42 9.54 -6.55 23.23
CA ASN A 42 10.37 -6.21 24.39
C ASN A 42 9.66 -5.33 25.44
N ALA A 43 8.41 -4.94 25.23
CA ALA A 43 7.70 -4.08 26.18
C ALA A 43 7.24 -4.88 27.42
N LYS A 44 7.48 -4.33 28.62
CA LYS A 44 7.18 -4.98 29.92
C LYS A 44 5.72 -5.42 30.11
N HIS A 45 4.78 -4.78 29.43
CA HIS A 45 3.33 -5.02 29.55
C HIS A 45 2.68 -5.27 28.19
N SER A 46 3.40 -5.90 27.26
CA SER A 46 2.81 -6.41 26.03
C SER A 46 1.89 -7.60 26.33
N ILE A 47 0.90 -7.79 25.45
CA ILE A 47 0.00 -8.94 25.51
C ILE A 47 0.17 -9.74 24.23
N ALA A 48 0.17 -11.06 24.34
CA ALA A 48 0.22 -11.94 23.18
C ALA A 48 -1.01 -11.70 22.27
N LEU A 49 -0.82 -11.86 20.96
CA LEU A 49 -1.90 -11.69 19.98
C LEU A 49 -2.94 -12.81 20.13
N GLY A 50 -2.45 -14.01 20.46
CA GLY A 50 -3.21 -15.23 20.66
C GLY A 50 -2.29 -16.31 21.23
N PRO A 51 -2.84 -17.49 21.56
CA PRO A 51 -2.05 -18.61 22.10
C PRO A 51 -0.95 -19.09 21.14
N GLU A 52 -1.14 -18.91 19.82
CA GLU A 52 -0.16 -19.27 18.79
C GLU A 52 0.99 -18.26 18.66
N PHE A 53 0.88 -17.11 19.33
CA PHE A 53 1.83 -16.00 19.23
C PHE A 53 2.44 -15.65 20.59
N PRO A 54 3.16 -16.57 21.25
CA PRO A 54 3.84 -16.25 22.50
C PRO A 54 4.87 -15.13 22.31
N LEU A 55 4.99 -14.24 23.29
CA LEU A 55 5.94 -13.13 23.26
C LEU A 55 7.42 -13.57 23.45
N THR A 56 7.69 -14.88 23.40
CA THR A 56 9.04 -15.47 23.47
C THR A 56 9.71 -15.55 22.10
N GLN A 57 8.95 -15.38 21.02
CA GLN A 57 9.43 -15.50 19.65
C GLN A 57 8.88 -14.36 18.80
N LYS A 58 9.66 -13.94 17.81
CA LYS A 58 9.32 -12.82 16.93
C LYS A 58 8.50 -13.24 15.72
N ASP A 59 8.91 -14.31 15.04
CA ASP A 59 8.40 -14.73 13.73
C ASP A 59 7.64 -16.04 13.83
N PHE A 60 6.45 -16.11 13.23
CA PHE A 60 5.58 -17.27 13.22
C PHE A 60 5.17 -17.57 11.78
N SER A 61 5.18 -18.84 11.38
CA SER A 61 4.79 -19.26 10.04
C SER A 61 3.81 -20.41 10.07
N SER A 62 2.84 -20.40 9.16
CA SER A 62 1.84 -21.45 8.99
C SER A 62 1.38 -21.52 7.54
N ASP A 63 1.03 -22.71 7.05
CA ASP A 63 0.44 -22.90 5.72
C ASP A 63 -1.03 -22.46 5.66
N LYS A 64 -1.68 -22.34 6.84
CA LYS A 64 -3.06 -21.85 6.99
C LYS A 64 -3.09 -20.58 7.85
N LEU A 65 -4.17 -19.81 7.74
CA LEU A 65 -4.40 -18.71 8.66
C LEU A 65 -4.44 -19.26 10.11
N PHE A 66 -3.84 -18.53 11.04
CA PHE A 66 -3.80 -18.95 12.44
C PHE A 66 -5.22 -18.97 13.03
N PRO A 67 -5.61 -19.99 13.82
CA PRO A 67 -6.97 -20.13 14.33
C PRO A 67 -7.51 -18.87 15.02
N SER A 68 -6.72 -18.26 15.92
CA SER A 68 -7.13 -17.03 16.60
C SER A 68 -7.37 -15.82 15.69
N LEU A 69 -6.84 -15.85 14.46
CA LEU A 69 -7.10 -14.85 13.42
C LEU A 69 -8.28 -15.24 12.53
N GLU A 70 -8.46 -16.54 12.26
CA GLU A 70 -9.60 -17.07 11.52
C GLU A 70 -10.92 -16.83 12.27
N ASP A 71 -10.91 -17.04 13.60
CA ASP A 71 -12.05 -16.78 14.51
C ASP A 71 -12.52 -15.31 14.49
N ARG A 72 -11.74 -14.41 13.89
CA ARG A 72 -12.08 -12.99 13.73
C ARG A 72 -12.99 -12.74 12.54
N ILE A 73 -13.01 -13.65 11.57
CA ILE A 73 -13.77 -13.49 10.34
C ILE A 73 -15.20 -13.97 10.62
N PRO A 74 -16.23 -13.11 10.46
CA PRO A 74 -17.61 -13.53 10.60
C PRO A 74 -17.93 -14.72 9.67
N SER A 75 -18.69 -15.69 10.16
CA SER A 75 -19.15 -16.82 9.35
C SER A 75 -20.08 -16.35 8.21
N VAL A 76 -19.93 -16.95 7.03
CA VAL A 76 -20.79 -16.71 5.85
C VAL A 76 -22.25 -17.12 6.11
N GLN A 77 -22.50 -18.00 7.08
CA GLN A 77 -23.84 -18.39 7.50
C GLN A 77 -24.54 -17.32 8.34
N ASN A 78 -23.84 -16.25 8.74
CA ASN A 78 -24.45 -15.12 9.43
C ASN A 78 -25.38 -14.36 8.45
N PRO A 79 -26.68 -14.17 8.76
CA PRO A 79 -27.61 -13.45 7.90
C PRO A 79 -27.17 -12.02 7.55
N ALA A 80 -26.37 -11.38 8.41
CA ALA A 80 -25.85 -10.02 8.20
C ALA A 80 -24.51 -9.98 7.43
N TYR A 81 -23.97 -11.13 7.02
CA TYR A 81 -22.67 -11.22 6.34
C TYR A 81 -22.64 -10.42 5.02
N PRO A 82 -23.64 -10.51 4.13
CA PRO A 82 -23.66 -9.71 2.91
C PRO A 82 -23.61 -8.21 3.18
N GLU A 83 -24.34 -7.73 4.20
CA GLU A 83 -24.36 -6.33 4.60
C GLU A 83 -23.00 -5.86 5.11
N TYR A 84 -22.30 -6.68 5.90
CA TYR A 84 -20.93 -6.37 6.35
C TYR A 84 -19.97 -6.25 5.17
N CYS A 85 -20.07 -7.15 4.19
CA CYS A 85 -19.23 -7.12 3.01
C CYS A 85 -19.47 -5.85 2.19
N LEU A 86 -20.73 -5.52 1.92
CA LEU A 86 -21.12 -4.32 1.19
C LEU A 86 -20.69 -3.03 1.92
N ALA A 87 -20.86 -2.97 3.24
CA ALA A 87 -20.44 -1.82 4.04
C ALA A 87 -18.92 -1.59 4.02
N MET A 88 -18.14 -2.65 3.81
CA MET A 88 -16.68 -2.58 3.66
C MET A 88 -16.22 -2.53 2.19
N GLY A 89 -17.15 -2.54 1.24
CA GLY A 89 -16.86 -2.47 -0.20
C GLY A 89 -16.20 -3.72 -0.77
N ILE A 90 -16.48 -4.90 -0.22
CA ILE A 90 -15.97 -6.19 -0.71
C ILE A 90 -17.11 -7.09 -1.21
N ASP A 91 -16.79 -8.03 -2.11
CA ASP A 91 -17.74 -9.01 -2.65
C ASP A 91 -18.21 -9.96 -1.53
N PRO A 92 -19.52 -10.19 -1.34
CA PRO A 92 -20.02 -11.20 -0.41
C PRO A 92 -19.51 -12.63 -0.66
N ASN A 93 -18.99 -12.92 -1.86
CA ASN A 93 -18.37 -14.19 -2.19
C ASN A 93 -16.85 -14.20 -2.00
N GLU A 94 -16.25 -13.12 -1.49
CA GLU A 94 -14.82 -13.05 -1.19
C GLU A 94 -14.39 -14.23 -0.31
N GLN A 95 -13.30 -14.90 -0.71
CA GLN A 95 -12.77 -16.07 -0.02
C GLN A 95 -11.34 -15.85 0.48
N ASP A 96 -10.66 -14.77 0.07
CA ASP A 96 -9.30 -14.50 0.51
C ASP A 96 -9.31 -14.10 2.00
N PRO A 97 -8.71 -14.92 2.88
CA PRO A 97 -8.68 -14.62 4.31
C PRO A 97 -7.95 -13.31 4.63
N PHE A 98 -7.05 -12.82 3.78
CA PHE A 98 -6.42 -11.50 3.96
C PHE A 98 -7.42 -10.36 3.79
N ILE A 99 -8.25 -10.45 2.76
CA ILE A 99 -9.25 -9.44 2.46
C ILE A 99 -10.27 -9.47 3.59
N LEU A 100 -10.81 -10.64 3.92
CA LEU A 100 -11.80 -10.82 4.98
C LEU A 100 -11.30 -10.36 6.35
N LEU A 101 -10.10 -10.77 6.78
CA LEU A 101 -9.52 -10.37 8.07
C LEU A 101 -9.25 -8.86 8.16
N SER A 102 -8.80 -8.24 7.08
CA SER A 102 -8.48 -6.80 7.06
C SER A 102 -9.69 -5.89 6.82
N THR A 103 -10.87 -6.46 6.56
CA THR A 103 -12.12 -5.73 6.30
C THR A 103 -13.17 -6.07 7.34
N ILE A 104 -13.96 -7.12 7.14
CA ILE A 104 -15.05 -7.52 8.04
C ILE A 104 -14.55 -8.12 9.35
N GLY A 105 -13.35 -8.71 9.36
CA GLY A 105 -12.65 -9.18 10.57
C GLY A 105 -11.78 -8.11 11.26
N SER A 106 -11.75 -6.88 10.71
CA SER A 106 -10.80 -5.84 11.13
C SER A 106 -10.96 -5.42 12.60
N LYS A 107 -12.19 -5.45 13.11
CA LYS A 107 -12.56 -5.06 14.46
C LYS A 107 -13.50 -6.11 15.04
N GLY A 108 -13.20 -6.55 16.26
CA GLY A 108 -14.00 -7.54 16.97
C GLY A 108 -13.95 -7.29 18.48
N PRO A 109 -14.33 -8.27 19.31
CA PRO A 109 -14.43 -8.09 20.76
C PRO A 109 -13.08 -7.89 21.46
N SER A 110 -11.96 -8.27 20.85
CA SER A 110 -10.63 -8.02 21.40
C SER A 110 -10.16 -6.59 21.19
N SER A 111 -9.12 -6.20 21.93
CA SER A 111 -8.39 -4.94 21.74
C SER A 111 -7.52 -4.92 20.47
N PHE A 112 -7.27 -6.05 19.81
CA PHE A 112 -6.55 -6.09 18.53
C PHE A 112 -7.39 -5.65 17.32
N ILE A 113 -6.77 -4.88 16.42
CA ILE A 113 -7.34 -4.37 15.17
C ILE A 113 -6.43 -4.75 14.00
N PHE A 114 -7.03 -5.06 12.86
CA PHE A 114 -6.33 -5.45 11.63
C PHE A 114 -6.56 -4.40 10.53
N TYR A 115 -5.50 -3.95 9.89
CA TYR A 115 -5.58 -3.01 8.76
C TYR A 115 -4.78 -3.50 7.56
N PRO A 116 -5.28 -3.35 6.34
CA PRO A 116 -4.59 -3.81 5.15
C PRO A 116 -3.31 -2.99 4.89
N ILE A 117 -2.26 -3.68 4.46
CA ILE A 117 -1.06 -3.08 3.88
C ILE A 117 -1.24 -3.11 2.38
N PHE A 118 -1.45 -1.93 1.78
CA PHE A 118 -1.56 -1.82 0.34
C PHE A 118 -0.19 -1.63 -0.31
N LYS A 119 -0.03 -2.23 -1.48
CA LYS A 119 1.05 -1.93 -2.39
C LYS A 119 0.52 -1.92 -3.81
N ARG A 120 0.96 -0.92 -4.58
CA ARG A 120 0.85 -0.93 -6.01
C ARG A 120 2.23 -1.21 -6.59
N TYR A 121 2.29 -2.08 -7.59
CA TYR A 121 3.53 -2.28 -8.31
C TYR A 121 3.63 -1.25 -9.42
N ILE A 122 4.79 -0.61 -9.51
CA ILE A 122 5.15 0.26 -10.63
C ILE A 122 6.40 -0.29 -11.26
N SER A 123 6.28 -0.56 -12.55
CA SER A 123 7.40 -0.94 -13.39
C SER A 123 8.18 0.29 -13.83
N PRO A 124 9.52 0.18 -14.01
CA PRO A 124 10.31 1.21 -14.67
C PRO A 124 9.75 1.60 -16.06
N LYS A 125 9.13 0.65 -16.75
CA LYS A 125 8.51 0.88 -18.07
C LYS A 125 7.36 1.89 -18.00
N GLU A 126 6.48 1.78 -17.01
CA GLU A 126 5.38 2.73 -16.81
C GLU A 126 5.88 4.16 -16.57
N VAL A 127 7.02 4.31 -15.88
CA VAL A 127 7.67 5.61 -15.66
C VAL A 127 8.18 6.20 -16.97
N VAL A 128 8.83 5.39 -17.80
CA VAL A 128 9.31 5.79 -19.13
C VAL A 128 8.14 6.17 -20.04
N GLU A 129 7.08 5.36 -20.06
CA GLU A 129 5.86 5.61 -20.83
C GLU A 129 5.20 6.93 -20.40
N PHE A 130 5.08 7.18 -19.09
CA PHE A 130 4.54 8.42 -18.54
C PHE A 130 5.38 9.63 -18.96
N ARG A 131 6.71 9.56 -18.83
CA ARG A 131 7.63 10.64 -19.26
C ARG A 131 7.52 10.91 -20.76
N ASN A 132 7.51 9.86 -21.58
CA ASN A 132 7.43 9.97 -23.04
C ASN A 132 6.08 10.54 -23.49
N MET A 133 4.98 10.15 -22.82
CA MET A 133 3.66 10.73 -23.05
C MET A 133 3.69 12.23 -22.83
N LEU A 134 4.32 12.72 -21.75
CA LEU A 134 4.48 14.16 -21.50
C LEU A 134 5.47 14.85 -22.45
N ASN A 135 6.10 14.11 -23.38
CA ASN A 135 7.12 14.61 -24.30
C ASN A 135 8.31 15.30 -23.59
N LEU A 136 8.69 14.77 -22.42
CA LEU A 136 9.80 15.30 -21.62
C LEU A 136 11.05 14.42 -21.75
N THR A 137 12.20 15.07 -21.87
CA THR A 137 13.49 14.39 -21.68
C THR A 137 13.65 13.98 -20.22
N THR A 138 14.54 13.03 -19.94
CA THR A 138 14.81 12.61 -18.55
C THR A 138 15.31 13.76 -17.67
N ARG A 139 16.05 14.71 -18.25
CA ARG A 139 16.51 15.92 -17.54
C ARG A 139 15.35 16.85 -17.19
N GLU A 140 14.49 17.15 -18.15
CA GLU A 140 13.31 18.00 -17.94
C GLU A 140 12.35 17.36 -16.94
N PHE A 141 12.07 16.07 -17.08
CA PHE A 141 11.22 15.33 -16.15
C PHE A 141 11.78 15.36 -14.72
N ALA A 142 13.09 15.11 -14.58
CA ALA A 142 13.77 15.18 -13.29
C ALA A 142 13.68 16.57 -12.66
N ALA A 143 13.87 17.64 -13.44
CA ALA A 143 13.78 19.01 -12.95
C ALA A 143 12.36 19.41 -12.56
N VAL A 144 11.37 19.10 -13.39
CA VAL A 144 9.96 19.42 -13.15
C VAL A 144 9.42 18.71 -11.90
N PHE A 145 9.73 17.42 -11.73
CA PHE A 145 9.20 16.60 -10.63
C PHE A 145 10.17 16.41 -9.47
N GLU A 146 11.23 17.21 -9.42
CA GLU A 146 12.19 17.28 -8.30
C GLU A 146 12.83 15.92 -7.96
N PHE A 147 13.28 15.21 -9.00
CA PHE A 147 14.09 14.01 -8.86
C PHE A 147 15.54 14.30 -9.23
N SER A 148 16.49 13.58 -8.62
CA SER A 148 17.84 13.54 -9.17
C SER A 148 17.82 12.79 -10.51
N GLN A 149 18.39 13.38 -11.56
CA GLN A 149 18.49 12.74 -12.88
C GLN A 149 19.17 11.36 -12.80
N ASN A 150 20.21 11.21 -11.95
CA ASN A 150 20.92 9.95 -11.74
C ASN A 150 20.01 8.84 -11.18
N SER A 151 19.15 9.16 -10.21
CA SER A 151 18.22 8.16 -9.65
C SER A 151 17.13 7.78 -10.66
N LEU A 152 16.66 8.72 -11.47
CA LEU A 152 15.70 8.43 -12.53
C LEU A 152 16.32 7.54 -13.61
N ASN A 153 17.53 7.87 -14.09
CA ASN A 153 18.29 7.02 -15.02
C ASN A 153 18.53 5.60 -14.46
N ALA A 154 18.92 5.50 -13.20
CA ALA A 154 19.15 4.21 -12.55
C ALA A 154 17.85 3.41 -12.40
N LEU A 155 16.71 4.07 -12.23
CA LEU A 155 15.40 3.43 -12.16
C LEU A 155 14.96 2.95 -13.55
N GLU A 156 15.02 3.81 -14.57
CA GLU A 156 14.66 3.48 -15.96
C GLU A 156 15.52 2.33 -16.52
N THR A 157 16.78 2.20 -16.08
CA THR A 157 17.70 1.10 -16.45
C THR A 157 17.60 -0.13 -15.54
N GLY A 158 16.69 -0.16 -14.57
CA GLY A 158 16.49 -1.29 -13.67
C GLY A 158 17.57 -1.50 -12.60
N ARG A 159 18.50 -0.55 -12.44
CA ARG A 159 19.66 -0.61 -11.53
C ARG A 159 19.36 -0.16 -10.09
N ARG A 160 18.30 0.63 -9.85
CA ARG A 160 17.89 1.07 -8.50
C ARG A 160 16.42 0.78 -8.21
N LYS A 161 16.17 0.27 -6.99
CA LYS A 161 14.84 0.10 -6.37
C LYS A 161 14.66 1.04 -5.18
N GLY A 162 14.97 2.33 -5.34
CA GLY A 162 14.75 3.30 -4.27
C GLY A 162 13.26 3.37 -3.93
N LEU A 163 12.88 3.00 -2.71
CA LEU A 163 11.47 2.91 -2.33
C LEU A 163 10.77 4.28 -2.37
N ASP A 164 11.46 5.35 -2.01
CA ASP A 164 10.87 6.69 -1.94
C ASP A 164 10.65 7.33 -3.32
N ILE A 165 11.59 7.16 -4.25
CA ILE A 165 11.41 7.63 -5.63
C ILE A 165 10.25 6.91 -6.31
N LEU A 166 10.12 5.60 -6.09
CA LEU A 166 9.01 4.81 -6.63
C LEU A 166 7.66 5.27 -6.08
N LYS A 167 7.57 5.55 -4.78
CA LYS A 167 6.35 6.10 -4.16
C LYS A 167 5.98 7.48 -4.70
N ARG A 168 6.95 8.37 -4.90
CA ARG A 168 6.67 9.70 -5.48
C ARG A 168 6.21 9.58 -6.94
N LEU A 169 6.86 8.70 -7.72
CA LEU A 169 6.44 8.40 -9.09
C LEU A 169 5.03 7.79 -9.12
N GLU A 170 4.70 6.91 -8.17
CA GLU A 170 3.34 6.38 -8.01
C GLU A 170 2.31 7.49 -7.88
N ILE A 171 2.57 8.47 -7.01
CA ILE A 171 1.66 9.58 -6.81
C ILE A 171 1.49 10.36 -8.13
N LEU A 172 2.57 10.65 -8.84
CA LEU A 172 2.51 11.42 -10.09
C LEU A 172 1.75 10.69 -11.20
N LEU A 173 1.97 9.37 -11.34
CA LEU A 173 1.31 8.55 -12.35
C LEU A 173 -0.19 8.46 -12.09
N HIS A 174 -0.61 8.37 -10.82
CA HIS A 174 -2.00 8.08 -10.45
C HIS A 174 -2.85 9.29 -10.10
N PHE A 175 -2.22 10.42 -9.79
CA PHE A 175 -2.92 11.65 -9.43
C PHE A 175 -2.45 12.77 -10.39
N PRO A 176 -3.05 12.86 -11.60
CA PRO A 176 -2.65 13.83 -12.61
C PRO A 176 -2.65 15.28 -12.09
N ASN A 177 -3.52 15.61 -11.14
CA ASN A 177 -3.56 16.92 -10.48
C ASN A 177 -2.27 17.25 -9.72
N VAL A 178 -1.60 16.25 -9.13
CA VAL A 178 -0.30 16.45 -8.49
C VAL A 178 0.75 16.72 -9.56
N ALA A 179 0.76 15.97 -10.65
CA ALA A 179 1.69 16.21 -11.76
C ALA A 179 1.47 17.59 -12.41
N LEU A 180 0.22 18.04 -12.55
CA LEU A 180 -0.13 19.39 -13.03
C LEU A 180 0.39 20.47 -12.11
N TYR A 181 0.28 20.29 -10.80
CA TYR A 181 0.84 21.23 -9.83
C TYR A 181 2.35 21.40 -10.03
N PHE A 182 3.09 20.28 -10.17
CA PHE A 182 4.53 20.35 -10.44
C PHE A 182 4.86 21.03 -11.76
N LEU A 183 4.13 20.74 -12.86
CA LEU A 183 4.31 21.45 -14.13
C LEU A 183 4.07 22.96 -14.00
N MET A 184 3.09 23.38 -13.20
CA MET A 184 2.77 24.78 -13.00
C MET A 184 3.88 25.50 -12.22
N VAL A 185 4.31 24.94 -11.09
CA VAL A 185 5.32 25.56 -10.21
C VAL A 185 6.70 25.55 -10.88
N ASN A 186 7.05 24.46 -11.56
CA ASN A 186 8.37 24.25 -12.16
C ASN A 186 8.38 24.50 -13.68
N ARG A 187 7.42 25.29 -14.20
CA ARG A 187 7.29 25.58 -15.65
C ARG A 187 8.55 26.18 -16.27
N GLY A 188 9.38 26.87 -15.48
CA GLY A 188 10.61 27.52 -15.95
C GLY A 188 11.67 26.56 -16.51
N TYR A 189 11.54 25.26 -16.24
CA TYR A 189 12.42 24.24 -16.83
C TYR A 189 12.01 23.79 -18.24
N LEU A 190 10.86 24.26 -18.74
CA LEU A 190 10.30 23.86 -20.03
C LEU A 190 10.14 25.07 -20.96
N SER A 191 10.16 24.81 -22.27
CA SER A 191 9.63 25.79 -23.22
C SER A 191 8.12 25.92 -23.04
N TYR A 192 7.58 27.07 -23.44
CA TYR A 192 6.14 27.35 -23.34
C TYR A 192 5.29 26.29 -24.06
N GLU A 193 5.71 25.88 -25.27
CA GLU A 193 5.03 24.86 -26.06
C GLU A 193 5.03 23.49 -25.37
N LYS A 194 6.17 23.06 -24.81
CA LYS A 194 6.25 21.79 -24.07
C LYS A 194 5.41 21.82 -22.81
N TRP A 195 5.42 22.94 -22.09
CA TRP A 195 4.60 23.10 -20.89
C TRP A 195 3.11 23.01 -21.21
N LEU A 196 2.65 23.66 -22.28
CA LEU A 196 1.26 23.58 -22.74
C LEU A 196 0.87 22.15 -23.11
N ASP A 197 1.66 21.48 -23.95
CA ASP A 197 1.39 20.10 -24.39
C ASP A 197 1.32 19.12 -23.21
N ALA A 198 2.31 19.16 -22.32
CA ALA A 198 2.32 18.31 -21.12
C ALA A 198 1.13 18.59 -20.18
N SER A 199 0.75 19.87 -20.04
CA SER A 199 -0.39 20.28 -19.20
C SER A 199 -1.72 19.82 -19.79
N GLU A 200 -1.91 19.92 -21.11
CA GLU A 200 -3.13 19.47 -21.78
C GLU A 200 -3.30 17.95 -21.64
N LYS A 201 -2.23 17.18 -21.84
CA LYS A 201 -2.25 15.72 -21.66
C LYS A 201 -2.64 15.31 -20.24
N LEU A 202 -2.11 15.99 -19.22
CA LEU A 202 -2.47 15.69 -17.83
C LEU A 202 -3.89 16.14 -17.47
N LYS A 203 -4.38 17.26 -18.00
CA LYS A 203 -5.80 17.66 -17.83
C LYS A 203 -6.75 16.63 -18.43
N ASN A 204 -6.41 16.11 -19.62
CA ASN A 204 -7.19 15.04 -20.26
C ASN A 204 -7.19 13.74 -19.45
N LEU A 205 -6.10 13.45 -18.73
CA LEU A 205 -6.04 12.33 -17.78
C LEU A 205 -6.82 12.58 -16.49
N ALA A 206 -6.88 13.81 -16.00
CA ALA A 206 -7.62 14.17 -14.79
C ALA A 206 -9.14 14.11 -14.96
N ASN A 207 -9.62 14.27 -16.20
CA ASN A 207 -11.04 14.28 -16.56
C ASN A 207 -11.58 12.90 -16.97
N LYS A 208 -10.76 11.84 -16.89
CA LYS A 208 -11.16 10.44 -17.11
C LYS A 208 -11.33 9.74 -15.77
#